data_AF-A0A3D5UXD4-F1
#
_entry.id   AF-A0A3D5UXD4-F1
#
_cell.length_a   1.000
_cell.length_b   1.000
_cell.length_c   1.000
_cell.angle_alpha   90.00
_cell.angle_beta   90.00
_cell.angle_gamma   90.00
#
_symmetry.space_group_name_H-M   'P 1'
#
loop_
_entity.id
_entity.type
_entity.pdbx_description
1 polymer ?
#
loop_
_entity_poly.entity_id
_entity_poly.type
_entity_poly.pdbx_seq_one_letter_code
_entity_poly.pdbx_strand_id
1 'polypeptide(L)'
;MRRSVVVFGVAFGIAVVALFAFLIYVLLASGDPKYWEGEIAAFERRDVSNPPPENAVLFVGGRDLRLWTGLAEAMAPVPVIQRGFGGARISHINHYRARIVLPYDPRA
;
A
#
# COMPACT_ATOMS: atom_id res chain seq x y z
N MET A 1 34.12 3.56 -33.60
CA MET A 1 33.70 2.43 -32.73
C MET A 1 34.06 2.63 -31.26
N ARG A 2 35.32 2.90 -30.86
CA ARG A 2 35.71 3.07 -29.43
C ARG A 2 34.96 4.17 -28.67
N ARG A 3 34.77 5.37 -29.25
CA ARG A 3 34.06 6.48 -28.57
C ARG A 3 32.59 6.17 -28.28
N SER A 4 31.89 5.56 -29.24
CA SER A 4 30.49 5.16 -29.06
C SER A 4 30.34 4.12 -27.94
N VAL A 5 31.23 3.13 -27.87
CA VAL A 5 31.24 2.13 -26.79
C VAL A 5 31.44 2.78 -25.41
N VAL A 6 32.36 3.75 -25.30
CA VAL A 6 32.56 4.50 -24.05
C VAL A 6 31.32 5.31 -23.67
N VAL A 7 30.70 6.00 -24.62
CA VAL A 7 29.48 6.80 -24.36
C VAL A 7 28.33 5.90 -23.90
N PHE A 8 28.11 4.75 -24.54
CA PHE A 8 27.09 3.79 -24.10
C PHE A 8 27.39 3.22 -22.71
N GLY A 9 28.65 2.90 -22.40
CA GLY A 9 29.05 2.44 -21.08
C GLY A 9 28.80 3.49 -19.98
N VAL A 10 29.12 4.76 -20.25
CA VAL A 10 28.86 5.86 -19.32
C VAL A 10 27.36 6.09 -19.12
N ALA A 11 26.59 6.13 -20.20
CA ALA A 11 25.13 6.29 -20.12
C ALA A 11 24.47 5.16 -19.34
N PHE A 12 24.92 3.92 -19.55
CA PHE A 12 24.47 2.77 -18.76
C PHE A 12 24.83 2.91 -17.28
N GLY A 13 26.06 3.33 -16.96
CA GLY A 13 26.47 3.59 -15.58
C GLY A 13 25.61 4.65 -14.88
N ILE A 14 25.29 5.75 -15.56
CA ILE A 14 24.40 6.80 -15.04
C ILE A 14 22.99 6.22 -14.80
N ALA A 15 22.45 5.45 -15.76
CA ALA A 15 21.13 4.85 -15.63
C ALA A 15 21.05 3.90 -14.42
N VAL A 16 22.10 3.10 -14.19
CA VAL A 16 22.19 2.21 -13.02
C VAL A 16 22.23 3.02 -11.72
N VAL A 17 23.07 4.06 -11.63
CA VAL A 17 23.13 4.92 -10.43
C VAL A 17 21.79 5.60 -10.16
N ALA A 18 21.14 6.12 -11.19
CA ALA A 18 19.82 6.74 -11.07
C ALA A 18 18.77 5.74 -10.58
N LEU A 19 18.80 4.50 -11.08
CA LEU A 19 17.92 3.42 -10.61
C LEU A 19 18.16 3.12 -9.13
N PHE A 20 19.42 2.96 -8.70
CA PHE A 20 19.72 2.70 -7.28
C PHE A 20 19.31 3.87 -6.38
N ALA A 21 19.55 5.12 -6.79
CA ALA A 21 19.10 6.29 -6.06
C ALA A 21 17.57 6.32 -5.93
N PHE A 22 16.85 5.98 -7.00
CA PHE A 22 15.39 5.85 -6.97
C PHE A 22 14.92 4.76 -6.01
N LEU A 23 15.52 3.56 -6.05
CA LEU A 23 15.16 2.45 -5.15
C LEU A 23 15.43 2.80 -3.67
N ILE A 24 16.55 3.48 -3.38
CA ILE A 24 16.85 3.97 -2.02
C ILE A 24 15.82 5.00 -1.58
N TYR A 25 15.47 5.95 -2.47
CA TYR A 25 14.43 6.93 -2.18
C TYR A 25 13.10 6.25 -1.83
N VAL A 26 12.65 5.28 -2.63
CA VAL A 26 11.41 4.53 -2.36
C VAL A 26 11.49 3.79 -1.02
N LEU A 27 12.63 3.14 -0.73
CA LEU A 27 12.82 2.44 0.54
C LEU A 27 12.68 3.38 1.74
N LEU A 28 13.32 4.55 1.69
CA LEU A 28 13.27 5.54 2.77
C LEU A 28 11.89 6.17 2.89
N ALA A 29 11.30 6.59 1.77
CA ALA A 29 9.99 7.25 1.75
C ALA A 29 8.88 6.31 2.25
N SER A 30 8.91 5.03 1.87
CA SER A 30 7.89 4.05 2.27
C SER A 30 7.79 3.77 3.77
N GLY A 31 8.81 4.18 4.55
CA GLY A 31 8.82 4.10 6.01
C GLY A 31 8.08 5.25 6.72
N ASP A 32 7.81 6.36 6.03
CA ASP A 32 6.96 7.44 6.54
C ASP A 32 5.48 7.08 6.29
N PRO A 33 4.59 7.13 7.30
CA PRO A 33 3.15 6.95 7.09
C PRO A 33 2.59 7.81 5.95
N LYS A 34 3.05 9.05 5.77
CA LYS A 34 2.54 9.98 4.73
C LYS A 34 2.70 9.45 3.31
N TYR A 35 3.67 8.57 3.07
CA TYR A 35 3.83 7.90 1.78
C TYR A 35 2.58 7.12 1.37
N TRP A 36 1.84 6.60 2.35
CA TRP A 36 0.64 5.79 2.15
C TRP A 36 -0.66 6.58 2.11
N GLU A 37 -0.62 7.91 2.27
CA GLU A 37 -1.82 8.78 2.34
C GLU A 37 -2.77 8.57 1.15
N GLY A 38 -2.22 8.40 -0.06
CA GLY A 38 -3.02 8.16 -1.26
C GLY A 38 -3.85 6.86 -1.22
N GLU A 39 -3.33 5.80 -0.60
CA GLU A 39 -4.08 4.55 -0.40
C GLU A 39 -5.18 4.73 0.66
N ILE A 40 -4.91 5.48 1.73
CA ILE A 40 -5.90 5.79 2.77
C ILE A 40 -7.06 6.62 2.21
N ALA A 41 -6.76 7.68 1.47
CA ALA A 41 -7.77 8.48 0.78
C ALA A 41 -8.55 7.68 -0.28
N ALA A 42 -7.98 6.61 -0.83
CA ALA A 42 -8.71 5.70 -1.72
C ALA A 42 -9.70 4.79 -0.97
N PHE A 43 -9.45 4.45 0.31
CA PHE A 43 -10.46 3.78 1.13
C PHE A 43 -11.61 4.73 1.46
N GLU A 44 -11.31 5.95 1.92
CA GLU A 44 -12.33 6.94 2.27
C GLU A 44 -13.25 7.26 1.09
N ARG A 45 -12.67 7.49 -0.11
CA ARG A 45 -13.47 7.70 -1.32
C ARG A 45 -14.33 6.49 -1.68
N ARG A 46 -13.80 5.28 -1.52
CA ARG A 46 -14.56 4.05 -1.77
C ARG A 46 -15.75 3.95 -0.82
N ASP A 47 -15.56 4.26 0.46
CA ASP A 47 -16.62 4.18 1.47
C ASP A 47 -17.74 5.19 1.22
N VAL A 48 -17.41 6.36 0.68
CA VAL A 48 -18.44 7.32 0.23
C VAL A 48 -19.23 6.77 -0.95
N SER A 49 -18.56 6.18 -1.94
CA SER A 49 -19.23 5.65 -3.15
C SER A 49 -19.94 4.32 -2.94
N ASN A 50 -19.47 3.52 -1.99
CA ASN A 50 -19.94 2.18 -1.67
C ASN A 50 -19.80 1.99 -0.15
N PRO A 51 -20.84 2.38 0.62
CA PRO A 51 -20.83 2.27 2.06
C PRO A 51 -20.44 0.86 2.52
N PRO A 52 -19.57 0.72 3.53
CA PRO A 52 -19.19 -0.58 4.06
C PRO A 52 -20.41 -1.36 4.56
N PRO A 53 -20.45 -2.69 4.35
CA PRO A 53 -21.54 -3.53 4.84
C PRO A 53 -21.55 -3.58 6.38
N GLU A 54 -22.75 -3.65 6.95
CA GLU A 54 -22.93 -3.90 8.38
C GLU A 54 -22.54 -5.32 8.76
N ASN A 55 -22.19 -5.52 10.03
CA ASN A 55 -21.81 -6.82 10.61
C ASN A 55 -20.71 -7.56 9.82
N ALA A 56 -19.80 -6.79 9.23
CA ALA A 56 -18.67 -7.32 8.46
C ALA A 56 -17.41 -7.49 9.31
N VAL A 57 -16.53 -8.39 8.87
CA VAL A 57 -15.19 -8.55 9.46
C VAL A 57 -14.22 -7.59 8.76
N LEU A 58 -13.63 -6.70 9.54
CA LEU A 58 -12.60 -5.77 9.08
C LEU A 58 -11.22 -6.46 9.09
N PHE A 59 -10.60 -6.57 7.93
CA PHE A 59 -9.21 -6.99 7.78
C PHE A 59 -8.33 -5.78 7.55
N VAL A 60 -7.26 -5.63 8.34
CA VAL A 60 -6.29 -4.53 8.23
C VAL A 60 -4.89 -5.11 8.13
N GLY A 61 -4.07 -4.59 7.21
CA GLY A 61 -2.75 -5.18 6.99
C GLY A 61 -1.93 -4.51 5.91
N GLY A 62 -0.78 -5.13 5.63
CA GLY A 62 0.13 -4.69 4.58
C GLY A 62 -0.16 -5.32 3.22
N ARG A 63 0.92 -5.54 2.47
CA ARG A 63 0.89 -6.08 1.11
C ARG A 63 0.17 -7.43 1.01
N ASP A 64 0.38 -8.33 1.95
CA ASP A 64 -0.19 -9.69 1.87
C ASP A 64 -1.71 -9.64 1.89
N LEU A 65 -2.27 -8.82 2.79
CA LEU A 65 -3.69 -8.57 2.79
C LEU A 65 -4.11 -7.81 1.53
N ARG A 66 -3.40 -6.76 1.11
CA ARG A 66 -3.75 -5.98 -0.09
C ARG A 66 -3.89 -6.85 -1.35
N LEU A 67 -3.05 -7.87 -1.48
CA LEU A 67 -2.99 -8.74 -2.64
C LEU A 67 -3.89 -9.98 -2.52
N TRP A 68 -4.59 -10.16 -1.41
CA TRP A 68 -5.51 -11.27 -1.24
C TRP A 68 -6.81 -11.00 -1.99
N THR A 69 -6.91 -11.49 -3.23
CA THR A 69 -8.07 -11.29 -4.10
C THR A 69 -9.26 -12.18 -3.73
N GLY A 70 -9.02 -13.36 -3.16
CA GLY A 70 -10.05 -14.34 -2.78
C GLY A 70 -10.58 -14.20 -1.34
N LEU A 71 -10.42 -13.04 -0.70
CA LEU A 71 -10.75 -12.86 0.72
C LEU A 71 -12.26 -12.97 0.96
N ALA A 72 -13.07 -12.38 0.09
CA ALA A 72 -14.52 -12.39 0.24
C ALA A 72 -15.10 -13.81 0.08
N GLU A 73 -14.59 -14.57 -0.88
CA GLU A 73 -14.98 -15.95 -1.12
C GLU A 73 -14.56 -16.85 0.03
N ALA A 74 -13.34 -16.66 0.56
CA ALA A 74 -12.82 -17.42 1.68
C ALA A 74 -13.64 -17.21 2.97
N MET A 75 -14.18 -16.00 3.16
CA MET A 75 -14.93 -15.64 4.36
C MET A 75 -16.45 -15.80 4.22
N ALA A 76 -16.93 -16.20 3.04
CA ALA A 76 -18.35 -16.40 2.80
C ALA A 76 -18.98 -17.40 3.82
N PRO A 77 -20.21 -17.14 4.31
CA PRO A 77 -21.13 -16.07 3.91
C PRO A 77 -20.91 -14.74 4.66
N VAL A 78 -19.83 -14.59 5.43
CA VAL A 78 -19.59 -13.41 6.25
C VAL A 78 -19.06 -12.26 5.38
N PRO A 79 -19.69 -11.07 5.40
CA PRO A 79 -19.19 -9.92 4.66
C PRO A 79 -17.86 -9.43 5.23
N VAL A 80 -17.00 -8.89 4.37
CA VAL A 80 -15.66 -8.45 4.75
C VAL A 80 -15.38 -7.03 4.29
N ILE A 81 -14.55 -6.33 5.05
CA ILE A 81 -13.98 -5.03 4.69
C ILE A 81 -12.46 -5.19 4.64
N GLN A 82 -11.85 -4.97 3.47
CA GLN A 82 -10.41 -5.12 3.28
C GLN A 82 -9.71 -3.75 3.30
N ARG A 83 -8.83 -3.55 4.27
CA ARG A 83 -7.99 -2.35 4.46
C ARG A 83 -6.50 -2.70 4.42
N GLY A 84 -6.11 -3.47 3.41
CA GLY A 84 -4.72 -3.78 3.10
C GLY A 84 -4.09 -2.72 2.19
N PHE A 85 -2.96 -2.13 2.58
CA PHE A 85 -2.22 -1.15 1.78
C PHE A 85 -0.71 -1.46 1.75
N GLY A 86 0.04 -0.91 0.78
CA GLY A 86 1.37 -1.41 0.43
C GLY A 86 2.39 -1.32 1.56
N GLY A 87 3.26 -2.34 1.68
CA GLY A 87 4.43 -2.36 2.59
C GLY A 87 4.15 -2.03 4.07
N ALA A 88 2.88 -1.97 4.47
CA ALA A 88 2.50 -1.34 5.71
C ALA A 88 3.04 -2.13 6.90
N ARG A 89 3.63 -1.40 7.84
CA ARG A 89 4.04 -1.92 9.14
C ARG A 89 2.95 -1.59 10.15
N ILE A 90 2.99 -2.26 11.30
CA ILE A 90 2.06 -1.99 12.42
C ILE A 90 2.05 -0.50 12.79
N SER A 91 3.20 0.19 12.72
CA SER A 91 3.29 1.64 12.94
C SER A 91 2.44 2.47 11.97
N HIS A 92 2.39 2.09 10.69
CA HIS A 92 1.58 2.79 9.68
C HIS A 92 0.09 2.55 9.94
N ILE A 93 -0.29 1.31 10.28
CA ILE A 93 -1.67 0.96 10.64
C ILE A 93 -2.10 1.75 11.88
N ASN A 94 -1.25 1.79 12.92
CA ASN A 94 -1.55 2.54 14.14
C ASN A 94 -1.68 4.05 13.88
N HIS A 95 -0.84 4.61 12.99
CA HIS A 95 -0.94 6.01 12.57
C HIS A 95 -2.31 6.30 11.92
N TYR A 96 -2.76 5.43 11.02
CA TYR A 96 -4.03 5.61 10.29
C TYR A 96 -5.26 4.98 10.96
N ARG A 97 -5.15 4.42 12.16
CA ARG A 97 -6.25 3.67 12.81
C ARG A 97 -7.56 4.46 12.88
N ALA A 98 -7.48 5.76 13.09
CA ALA A 98 -8.64 6.65 13.16
C ALA A 98 -9.41 6.75 11.84
N ARG A 99 -8.77 6.41 10.72
CA ARG A 99 -9.31 6.53 9.35
C ARG A 99 -9.62 5.17 8.71
N ILE A 100 -8.97 4.09 9.15
CA ILE A 100 -9.14 2.75 8.54
C ILE A 100 -9.59 1.67 9.52
N VAL A 101 -9.80 2.00 10.79
CA VAL A 101 -10.28 1.06 11.82
C VAL A 101 -11.49 1.62 12.53
N LEU A 102 -11.34 2.76 13.20
CA LEU A 102 -12.39 3.35 14.03
C LEU A 102 -13.69 3.70 13.29
N PRO A 103 -13.69 4.08 11.99
CA PRO A 103 -14.93 4.36 11.26
C PRO A 103 -15.87 3.16 11.11
N TYR A 104 -15.41 1.94 11.37
CA TYR A 104 -16.19 0.71 11.20
C TYR A 104 -16.67 0.10 12.53
N ASP A 105 -16.58 0.84 13.64
CA ASP A 105 -17.04 0.43 14.99
C ASP A 105 -16.65 -1.01 15.37
N PRO A 106 -15.33 -1.31 15.46
CA PRO A 106 -14.85 -2.65 15.74
C PRO A 106 -15.30 -3.11 17.14
N ARG A 107 -15.71 -4.38 17.24
CA ARG A 107 -16.24 -4.97 18.50
C ARG A 107 -15.19 -5.68 19.36
N ALA A 108 -13.95 -5.80 18.89
CA ALA A 108 -12.87 -6.57 19.52
C ALA A 108 -11.72 -5.67 19.97
#